data_AF-A0A2A4WK52-F1
#
_entry.id   AF-A0A2A4WK52-F1
#
_cell.length_a   1.000
_cell.length_b   1.000
_cell.length_c   1.000
_cell.angle_alpha   90.00
_cell.angle_beta   90.00
_cell.angle_gamma   90.00
#
_symmetry.space_group_name_H-M   'P 1'
#
loop_
_entity.id
_entity.type
_entity.pdbx_description
1 polymer ?
#
loop_
_entity_poly.entity_id
_entity_poly.type
_entity_poly.pdbx_seq_one_letter_code
_entity_poly.pdbx_strand_id
1 'polypeptide(L)'
;MMQKNIDNRRHDKRLHLPDLQIKVRPNGANNSDFIDCTPLDVSLNGLAFSSKDLILELLQKIDIRFSIGHKMIEGSAVICHIESQHSGVRYGVLYLDIHPSLEESFSLGSLSSNLVKSIAINMADNAVINSSKTGNEALLRKAQILLFDAIEGFRDRLGSLLAETADEQGNPFKLGSLFEFSPNTLSVTIPLRGPKGDLIRRTVSPVISNSNIVYEADDGSQFASIIDVLQELSDTFEWILSEKN
;
A
#
# COMPACT_ATOMS: atom_id res chain seq x y z
N MET A 1 -6.44 -1.95 -39.02
CA MET A 1 -6.13 -1.72 -37.59
C MET A 1 -7.25 -0.84 -37.04
N MET A 2 -8.24 -1.42 -36.38
CA MET A 2 -9.41 -0.69 -35.89
C MET A 2 -9.11 -0.10 -34.51
N GLN A 3 -9.08 1.22 -34.44
CA GLN A 3 -8.85 2.00 -33.23
C GLN A 3 -10.07 1.83 -32.32
N LYS A 4 -9.89 1.16 -31.17
CA LYS A 4 -10.90 1.05 -30.12
C LYS A 4 -11.06 2.44 -29.49
N ASN A 5 -11.98 3.26 -30.01
CA ASN A 5 -12.51 4.40 -29.27
C ASN A 5 -13.36 3.85 -28.13
N ILE A 6 -12.71 3.61 -26.99
CA ILE A 6 -13.43 3.45 -25.73
C ILE A 6 -13.92 4.85 -25.40
N ASP A 7 -15.19 5.14 -25.66
CA ASP A 7 -15.85 6.36 -25.22
C ASP A 7 -15.62 6.51 -23.71
N ASN A 8 -14.68 7.37 -23.34
CA ASN A 8 -14.43 7.68 -21.95
C ASN A 8 -15.54 8.62 -21.48
N ARG A 9 -16.66 8.06 -21.02
CA ARG A 9 -17.82 8.80 -20.50
C ARG A 9 -17.57 9.50 -19.16
N ARG A 10 -16.37 9.35 -18.59
CA ARG A 10 -16.03 9.92 -17.28
C ARG A 10 -15.35 11.27 -17.46
N HIS A 11 -15.89 12.28 -16.77
CA HIS A 11 -15.31 13.62 -16.75
C HIS A 11 -14.15 13.76 -15.75
N ASP A 12 -14.17 12.99 -14.64
CA ASP A 12 -13.15 13.10 -13.59
C ASP A 12 -12.18 11.92 -13.54
N LYS A 13 -10.92 12.24 -13.24
CA LYS A 13 -9.89 11.25 -12.96
C LYS A 13 -10.12 10.61 -11.59
N ARG A 14 -10.16 9.28 -11.55
CA ARG A 14 -10.18 8.51 -10.31
C ARG A 14 -8.77 8.44 -9.72
N LEU A 15 -8.67 8.74 -8.44
CA LEU A 15 -7.47 8.72 -7.62
C LEU A 15 -7.57 7.53 -6.66
N HIS A 16 -6.44 6.85 -6.48
CA HIS A 16 -6.27 5.85 -5.42
C HIS A 16 -5.42 6.54 -4.36
N LEU A 17 -6.05 6.93 -3.26
CA LEU A 17 -5.39 7.69 -2.21
C LEU A 17 -4.87 6.75 -1.11
N PRO A 18 -3.67 7.02 -0.55
CA PRO A 18 -3.19 6.31 0.62
C PRO A 18 -4.11 6.51 1.82
N ASP A 19 -4.18 5.49 2.67
CA ASP A 19 -4.88 5.52 3.96
C ASP A 19 -6.34 5.99 3.86
N LEU A 20 -6.95 5.80 2.69
CA LEU A 20 -8.36 6.11 2.49
C LEU A 20 -9.19 5.19 3.39
N GLN A 21 -9.97 5.75 4.29
CA GLN A 21 -10.95 5.00 5.06
C GLN A 21 -12.32 5.52 4.68
N ILE A 22 -13.29 4.63 4.51
CA ILE A 22 -14.65 5.00 4.13
C ILE A 22 -15.60 4.31 5.11
N LYS A 23 -16.52 5.09 5.67
CA LYS A 23 -17.64 4.59 6.43
C LYS A 23 -18.94 5.14 5.88
N VAL A 24 -19.96 4.29 5.84
CA VAL A 24 -21.25 4.62 5.24
C VAL A 24 -22.37 4.20 6.18
N ARG A 25 -23.46 4.97 6.19
CA ARG A 25 -24.75 4.54 6.71
C ARG A 25 -25.89 5.02 5.81
N PRO A 26 -27.03 4.32 5.78
CA PRO A 26 -28.24 4.84 5.15
C PRO A 26 -28.61 6.24 5.69
N ASN A 27 -28.97 7.17 4.82
CA ASN A 27 -29.36 8.52 5.24
C ASN A 27 -30.69 8.47 6.01
N GLY A 28 -30.83 9.26 7.08
CA GLY A 28 -32.01 9.31 7.93
C GLY A 28 -32.07 8.22 9.01
N ALA A 29 -31.10 7.30 9.04
CA ALA A 29 -30.93 6.33 10.11
C ALA A 29 -30.13 6.95 11.27
N ASN A 30 -30.75 7.88 11.99
CA ASN A 30 -30.08 8.69 13.03
C ASN A 30 -29.48 7.86 14.19
N ASN A 31 -29.92 6.61 14.37
CA ASN A 31 -29.42 5.68 15.39
C ASN A 31 -28.65 4.48 14.80
N SER A 32 -28.34 4.45 13.50
CA SER A 32 -27.50 3.39 12.94
C SER A 32 -26.03 3.81 12.96
N ASP A 33 -25.19 2.88 13.40
CA ASP A 33 -23.74 3.04 13.34
C ASP A 33 -23.25 3.11 11.88
N PHE A 34 -22.12 3.79 11.71
CA PHE A 34 -21.41 3.81 10.45
C PHE A 34 -20.73 2.46 10.22
N ILE A 35 -20.90 1.91 9.01
CA ILE A 35 -20.30 0.64 8.61
C ILE A 35 -19.01 0.91 7.84
N ASP A 36 -17.92 0.25 8.27
CA ASP A 36 -16.63 0.31 7.60
C ASP A 36 -16.71 -0.34 6.21
N CYS A 37 -16.17 0.34 5.22
CA CYS A 37 -16.19 -0.08 3.83
C CYS A 37 -14.77 -0.19 3.27
N THR A 38 -14.55 -1.12 2.36
CA THR A 38 -13.27 -1.22 1.65
C THR A 38 -13.23 -0.16 0.54
N PRO A 39 -12.31 0.82 0.59
CA PRO A 39 -12.18 1.83 -0.44
C PRO A 39 -11.68 1.23 -1.75
N LEU A 40 -12.13 1.80 -2.88
CA LEU A 40 -11.62 1.46 -4.20
C LEU A 40 -10.95 2.68 -4.83
N ASP A 41 -11.71 3.75 -5.05
CA ASP A 41 -11.22 4.95 -5.71
C ASP A 41 -12.03 6.19 -5.31
N VAL A 42 -11.46 7.38 -5.53
CA VAL A 42 -12.10 8.68 -5.25
C VAL A 42 -11.91 9.62 -6.43
N SER A 43 -12.83 10.55 -6.62
CA SER A 43 -12.74 11.68 -7.55
C SER A 43 -13.38 12.91 -6.91
N LEU A 44 -13.22 14.08 -7.51
CA LEU A 44 -13.83 15.31 -7.04
C LEU A 44 -15.34 15.19 -6.83
N ASN A 45 -16.04 14.42 -7.68
CA ASN A 45 -17.51 14.32 -7.65
C ASN A 45 -18.07 13.01 -7.06
N GLY A 46 -17.22 12.09 -6.61
CA GLY A 46 -17.70 10.83 -6.06
C GLY A 46 -16.61 9.84 -5.74
N LEU A 47 -17.00 8.68 -5.19
CA LEU A 47 -16.07 7.61 -4.83
C LEU A 47 -16.68 6.23 -5.10
N ALA A 48 -15.86 5.20 -4.98
CA ALA A 48 -16.30 3.82 -5.02
C ALA A 48 -15.75 3.05 -3.81
N PHE A 49 -16.58 2.15 -3.28
CA PHE A 49 -16.24 1.27 -2.18
C PHE A 49 -16.89 -0.10 -2.37
N SER A 50 -16.44 -1.10 -1.62
CA SER A 50 -17.11 -2.39 -1.52
C SER A 50 -17.43 -2.75 -0.08
N SER A 51 -18.52 -3.48 0.14
CA SER A 51 -18.91 -3.98 1.45
C SER A 51 -19.62 -5.33 1.33
N LYS A 52 -19.49 -6.17 2.36
CA LYS A 52 -20.25 -7.41 2.53
C LYS A 52 -21.46 -7.22 3.46
N ASP A 53 -21.42 -6.16 4.27
CA ASP A 53 -22.34 -5.93 5.39
C ASP A 53 -23.39 -4.86 5.07
N LEU A 54 -23.32 -4.26 3.88
CA LEU A 54 -24.26 -3.26 3.39
C LEU A 54 -25.13 -3.81 2.28
N ILE A 55 -26.43 -3.56 2.41
CA ILE A 55 -27.42 -3.73 1.35
C ILE A 55 -27.98 -2.34 1.07
N LEU A 56 -27.62 -1.77 -0.09
CA LEU A 56 -28.07 -0.45 -0.52
C LEU A 56 -28.72 -0.55 -1.91
N GLU A 57 -29.59 0.40 -2.23
CA GLU A 57 -30.33 0.45 -3.48
C GLU A 57 -29.81 1.58 -4.39
N LEU A 58 -30.05 1.45 -5.71
CA LEU A 58 -29.75 2.53 -6.64
C LEU A 58 -30.57 3.77 -6.26
N LEU A 59 -29.93 4.94 -6.39
CA LEU A 59 -30.47 6.25 -6.03
C LEU A 59 -30.75 6.44 -4.54
N GLN A 60 -30.37 5.48 -3.69
CA GLN A 60 -30.46 5.65 -2.24
C GLN A 60 -29.48 6.72 -1.77
N LYS A 61 -29.97 7.65 -0.95
CA LYS A 61 -29.13 8.63 -0.25
C LYS A 61 -28.47 7.97 0.95
N ILE A 62 -27.19 8.26 1.13
CA ILE A 62 -26.38 7.78 2.26
C ILE A 62 -25.70 8.95 2.95
N ASP A 63 -25.40 8.76 4.24
CA ASP A 63 -24.39 9.57 4.92
C ASP A 63 -23.04 8.89 4.74
N ILE A 64 -22.02 9.68 4.46
CA ILE A 64 -20.67 9.20 4.21
C ILE A 64 -19.67 9.94 5.08
N ARG A 65 -18.69 9.19 5.59
CA ARG A 65 -17.50 9.71 6.26
C ARG A 65 -16.30 9.06 5.63
N PHE A 66 -15.32 9.84 5.22
CA PHE A 66 -14.08 9.29 4.74
C PHE A 66 -12.89 10.14 5.16
N SER A 67 -11.75 9.50 5.34
CA SER A 67 -10.51 10.17 5.70
C SER A 67 -9.42 9.91 4.68
N ILE A 68 -8.55 10.89 4.51
CA ILE A 68 -7.35 10.83 3.68
C ILE A 68 -6.19 11.27 4.59
N GLY A 69 -5.43 10.31 5.09
CA GLY A 69 -4.50 10.54 6.19
C GLY A 69 -5.23 11.05 7.44
N HIS A 70 -4.87 12.25 7.91
CA HIS A 70 -5.50 12.88 9.08
C HIS A 70 -6.66 13.81 8.72
N LYS A 71 -6.97 14.00 7.44
CA LYS A 71 -8.10 14.83 7.00
C LYS A 71 -9.35 14.01 6.97
N MET A 72 -10.42 14.55 7.51
CA MET A 72 -11.70 13.88 7.63
C MET A 72 -12.76 14.70 6.87
N ILE A 73 -13.51 14.02 6.00
CA ILE A 73 -14.55 14.59 5.15
C ILE A 73 -15.86 13.85 5.45
N GLU A 74 -16.93 14.60 5.73
CA GLU A 74 -18.26 14.04 5.97
C GLU A 74 -19.30 14.69 5.07
N GLY A 75 -20.39 13.99 4.84
CA GLY A 75 -21.55 14.56 4.21
C GLY A 75 -22.52 13.52 3.72
N SER A 76 -23.14 13.79 2.59
CA SER A 76 -24.11 12.90 1.96
C SER A 76 -23.77 12.61 0.50
N ALA A 77 -24.13 11.41 0.07
CA ALA A 77 -23.93 10.92 -1.28
C ALA A 77 -25.14 10.13 -1.75
N VAL A 78 -25.19 9.83 -3.04
CA VAL A 78 -26.23 8.98 -3.65
C VAL A 78 -25.59 7.79 -4.35
N ILE A 79 -26.16 6.61 -4.18
CA ILE A 79 -25.73 5.40 -4.89
C ILE A 79 -26.09 5.52 -6.37
N CYS A 80 -25.10 5.53 -7.25
CA CYS A 80 -25.30 5.62 -8.69
C CYS A 80 -24.92 4.34 -9.45
N HIS A 81 -24.26 3.40 -8.77
CA HIS A 81 -23.83 2.14 -9.35
C HIS A 81 -23.77 1.04 -8.30
N ILE A 82 -24.20 -0.18 -8.67
CA ILE A 82 -24.15 -1.38 -7.84
C ILE A 82 -23.66 -2.53 -8.73
N GLU A 83 -22.64 -3.25 -8.26
CA GLU A 83 -22.11 -4.43 -8.94
C GLU A 83 -21.82 -5.53 -7.93
N SER A 84 -22.42 -6.71 -8.11
CA SER A 84 -22.15 -7.89 -7.29
C SER A 84 -20.85 -8.56 -7.71
N GLN A 85 -19.97 -8.83 -6.76
CA GLN A 85 -18.70 -9.52 -6.97
C GLN A 85 -18.58 -10.72 -6.00
N HIS A 86 -17.67 -11.65 -6.28
CA HIS A 86 -17.43 -12.81 -5.40
C HIS A 86 -17.06 -12.41 -3.96
N SER A 87 -16.43 -11.25 -3.78
CA SER A 87 -15.93 -10.75 -2.50
C SER A 87 -16.87 -9.76 -1.81
N GLY A 88 -18.07 -9.50 -2.33
CA GLY A 88 -19.03 -8.55 -1.77
C GLY A 88 -19.71 -7.71 -2.85
N VAL A 89 -20.36 -6.62 -2.44
CA VAL A 89 -21.03 -5.69 -3.36
C VAL A 89 -20.20 -4.44 -3.51
N ARG A 90 -19.95 -4.02 -4.75
CA ARG A 90 -19.31 -2.76 -5.10
C ARG A 90 -20.36 -1.68 -5.31
N TYR A 91 -20.15 -0.53 -4.69
CA TYR A 91 -20.98 0.65 -4.79
C TYR A 91 -20.19 1.81 -5.39
N GLY A 92 -20.79 2.48 -6.37
CA GLY A 92 -20.33 3.78 -6.86
C GLY A 92 -21.28 4.87 -6.38
N VAL A 93 -20.73 5.98 -5.90
CA VAL A 93 -21.53 7.08 -5.35
C VAL A 93 -21.14 8.41 -5.97
N LEU A 94 -22.10 9.32 -6.04
CA LEU A 94 -21.90 10.73 -6.32
C LEU A 94 -22.11 11.54 -5.05
N TYR A 95 -21.24 12.50 -4.80
CA TYR A 95 -21.41 13.41 -3.68
C TYR A 95 -22.61 14.32 -3.93
N LEU A 96 -23.43 14.50 -2.90
CA LEU A 96 -24.50 15.51 -2.91
C LEU A 96 -24.01 16.77 -2.19
N ASP A 97 -23.39 16.58 -1.04
CA ASP A 97 -22.83 17.63 -0.21
C ASP A 97 -21.77 17.00 0.70
N ILE A 98 -20.53 17.48 0.66
CA ILE A 98 -19.44 16.99 1.51
C ILE A 98 -18.62 18.17 2.03
N HIS A 99 -18.17 18.07 3.29
CA HIS A 99 -17.38 19.11 3.93
C HIS A 99 -16.18 18.53 4.70
N PRO A 100 -14.98 19.10 4.53
CA PRO A 100 -14.61 20.03 3.45
C PRO A 100 -14.72 19.36 2.06
N SER A 101 -14.81 20.15 0.99
CA SER A 101 -14.79 19.57 -0.35
C SER A 101 -13.43 18.90 -0.63
N LEU A 102 -13.35 18.01 -1.64
CA LEU A 102 -12.05 17.46 -2.03
C LEU A 102 -11.09 18.56 -2.51
N GLU A 103 -11.60 19.54 -3.26
CA GLU A 103 -10.79 20.64 -3.78
C GLU A 103 -10.20 21.48 -2.64
N GLU A 104 -11.01 21.78 -1.62
CA GLU A 104 -10.55 22.44 -0.40
C GLU A 104 -9.51 21.58 0.33
N SER A 105 -9.76 20.28 0.42
CA SER A 105 -8.87 19.30 1.07
C SER A 105 -7.54 19.10 0.34
N PHE A 106 -7.44 19.49 -0.93
CA PHE A 106 -6.20 19.44 -1.71
C PHE A 106 -5.68 20.83 -2.09
N SER A 107 -6.21 21.89 -1.47
CA SER A 107 -5.72 23.25 -1.65
C SER A 107 -4.31 23.44 -1.06
N LEU A 108 -3.51 24.34 -1.65
CA LEU A 108 -2.13 24.65 -1.22
C LEU A 108 -2.02 24.95 0.28
N GLY A 109 -2.98 25.67 0.86
CA GLY A 109 -2.98 26.02 2.28
C GLY A 109 -3.24 24.85 3.23
N SER A 110 -3.72 23.72 2.70
CA SER A 110 -4.08 22.54 3.48
C SER A 110 -3.12 21.36 3.27
N LEU A 111 -2.29 21.38 2.23
CA LEU A 111 -1.39 20.27 1.89
C LEU A 111 -0.15 20.26 2.77
N SER A 112 0.12 19.14 3.45
CA SER A 112 1.42 18.91 4.08
C SER A 112 2.38 18.25 3.09
N SER A 113 3.69 18.54 3.22
CA SER A 113 4.73 17.91 2.39
C SER A 113 4.68 16.38 2.46
N ASN A 114 4.43 15.83 3.65
CA ASN A 114 4.28 14.39 3.85
C ASN A 114 3.09 13.82 3.07
N LEU A 115 1.93 14.49 3.10
CA LEU A 115 0.75 14.05 2.36
C LEU A 115 1.00 14.07 0.84
N VAL A 116 1.61 15.14 0.32
CA VAL A 116 1.96 15.25 -1.10
C VAL A 116 2.92 14.13 -1.51
N LYS A 117 3.96 13.87 -0.70
CA LYS A 117 4.91 12.78 -0.94
C LYS A 117 4.21 11.43 -0.96
N SER A 118 3.35 11.14 0.02
CA SER A 118 2.60 9.87 0.07
C SER A 118 1.66 9.71 -1.13
N ILE A 119 0.95 10.76 -1.55
CA ILE A 119 0.09 10.73 -2.74
C ILE A 119 0.92 10.45 -3.99
N ALA A 120 2.06 11.14 -4.16
CA ALA A 120 2.94 10.96 -5.31
C ALA A 120 3.49 9.53 -5.41
N ILE A 121 3.95 8.96 -4.29
CA ILE A 121 4.40 7.55 -4.21
C ILE A 121 3.26 6.63 -4.63
N ASN A 122 2.08 6.77 -4.02
CA ASN A 122 0.93 5.91 -4.36
C ASN A 122 0.50 6.05 -5.83
N MET A 123 0.56 7.24 -6.41
CA MET A 123 0.26 7.43 -7.83
C MET A 123 1.28 6.73 -8.73
N ALA A 124 2.56 6.77 -8.38
CA ALA A 124 3.63 6.07 -9.10
C ALA A 124 3.45 4.55 -8.99
N ASP A 125 3.22 4.02 -7.78
CA ASP A 125 2.98 2.60 -7.54
C ASP A 125 1.79 2.10 -8.35
N ASN A 126 0.66 2.82 -8.28
CA ASN A 126 -0.55 2.45 -9.03
C ASN A 126 -0.35 2.54 -10.54
N ALA A 127 0.48 3.44 -11.05
CA ALA A 127 0.78 3.49 -12.47
C ALA A 127 1.53 2.23 -12.93
N VAL A 128 2.45 1.73 -12.11
CA VAL A 128 3.20 0.50 -12.37
C VAL A 128 2.31 -0.73 -12.17
N ILE A 129 1.59 -0.83 -11.06
CA ILE A 129 0.74 -1.98 -10.72
C ILE A 129 -0.39 -2.14 -11.75
N ASN A 130 -1.09 -1.05 -12.12
CA ASN A 130 -2.17 -1.13 -13.11
C ASN A 130 -1.69 -1.40 -14.53
N SER A 131 -0.38 -1.29 -14.80
CA SER A 131 0.21 -1.72 -16.08
C SER A 131 0.44 -3.23 -16.17
N SER A 132 0.47 -3.94 -15.03
CA SER A 132 0.62 -5.41 -14.95
C SER A 132 -0.68 -6.15 -15.24
N LYS A 133 -0.61 -7.37 -15.81
CA LYS A 133 -1.79 -8.09 -16.31
C LYS A 133 -2.42 -8.95 -15.21
N THR A 134 -3.56 -8.48 -14.70
CA THR A 134 -4.55 -9.23 -13.89
C THR A 134 -4.14 -9.70 -12.50
N GLY A 135 -5.06 -9.48 -11.54
CA GLY A 135 -5.17 -10.12 -10.22
C GLY A 135 -3.86 -10.39 -9.47
N ASN A 136 -3.36 -11.62 -9.60
CA ASN A 136 -2.21 -12.11 -8.86
C ASN A 136 -0.91 -11.38 -9.19
N GLU A 137 -0.69 -10.98 -10.45
CA GLU A 137 0.52 -10.23 -10.82
C GLU A 137 0.55 -8.85 -10.15
N ALA A 138 -0.61 -8.18 -10.08
CA ALA A 138 -0.74 -6.88 -9.42
C ALA A 138 -0.50 -6.99 -7.91
N LEU A 139 -0.98 -8.05 -7.27
CA LEU A 139 -0.74 -8.33 -5.85
C LEU A 139 0.74 -8.61 -5.57
N LEU A 140 1.38 -9.45 -6.39
CA LEU A 140 2.81 -9.75 -6.28
C LEU A 140 3.67 -8.50 -6.52
N ARG A 141 3.28 -7.65 -7.48
CA ARG A 141 3.98 -6.39 -7.75
C ARG A 141 3.87 -5.41 -6.57
N LYS A 142 2.69 -5.30 -5.97
CA LYS A 142 2.50 -4.50 -4.76
C LYS A 142 3.35 -5.03 -3.60
N ALA A 143 3.36 -6.35 -3.41
CA ALA A 143 4.18 -6.99 -2.38
C ALA A 143 5.68 -6.75 -2.60
N GLN A 144 6.14 -6.77 -3.86
CA GLN A 144 7.52 -6.45 -4.20
C GLN A 144 7.89 -5.01 -3.85
N ILE A 145 7.03 -4.04 -4.18
CA ILE A 145 7.29 -2.61 -3.86
C ILE A 145 7.47 -2.47 -2.34
N LEU A 146 6.57 -3.06 -1.55
CA LEU A 146 6.65 -3.04 -0.09
C LEU A 146 7.93 -3.72 0.43
N LEU A 147 8.33 -4.85 -0.14
CA LEU A 147 9.58 -5.51 0.20
C LEU A 147 10.78 -4.60 -0.08
N PHE A 148 10.81 -3.98 -1.26
CA PHE A 148 11.94 -3.13 -1.64
C PHE A 148 12.05 -1.90 -0.75
N ASP A 149 10.94 -1.20 -0.52
CA ASP A 149 10.89 -0.02 0.35
C ASP A 149 11.31 -0.37 1.78
N ALA A 150 10.87 -1.51 2.31
CA ALA A 150 11.23 -1.97 3.65
C ALA A 150 12.74 -2.26 3.76
N ILE A 151 13.30 -3.02 2.81
CA ILE A 151 14.73 -3.36 2.82
C ILE A 151 15.60 -2.13 2.57
N GLU A 152 15.21 -1.26 1.65
CA GLU A 152 15.92 0.00 1.38
C GLU A 152 15.89 0.91 2.62
N GLY A 153 14.73 1.08 3.25
CA GLY A 153 14.59 1.86 4.48
C GLY A 153 15.44 1.31 5.63
N PHE A 154 15.47 -0.01 5.80
CA PHE A 154 16.34 -0.65 6.80
C PHE A 154 17.82 -0.41 6.49
N ARG A 155 18.26 -0.68 5.26
CA ARG A 155 19.64 -0.48 4.80
C ARG A 155 20.12 0.94 5.01
N ASP A 156 19.31 1.92 4.59
CA ASP A 156 19.67 3.33 4.66
C ASP A 156 19.73 3.83 6.11
N ARG A 157 18.80 3.37 6.96
CA ARG A 157 18.81 3.69 8.39
C ARG A 157 20.04 3.11 9.07
N LEU A 158 20.33 1.83 8.83
CA LEU A 158 21.50 1.16 9.38
C LEU A 158 22.80 1.85 8.92
N GLY A 159 22.90 2.18 7.63
CA GLY A 159 24.03 2.93 7.08
C GLY A 159 24.19 4.30 7.73
N SER A 160 23.10 5.01 8.01
CA SER A 160 23.16 6.30 8.72
C SER A 160 23.65 6.19 10.17
N LEU A 161 23.30 5.10 10.87
CA LEU A 161 23.69 4.86 12.25
C LEU A 161 25.15 4.39 12.38
N LEU A 162 25.64 3.68 11.37
CA LEU A 162 27.00 3.12 11.34
C LEU A 162 28.00 3.97 10.53
N ALA A 163 27.58 5.15 10.04
CA ALA A 163 28.41 6.03 9.22
C ALA A 163 29.69 6.51 9.93
N GLU A 164 29.65 6.64 11.26
CA GLU A 164 30.78 7.07 12.09
C GLU A 164 31.54 5.89 12.73
N THR A 165 31.04 4.67 12.59
CA THR A 165 31.70 3.47 13.09
C THR A 165 32.61 2.90 12.00
N ALA A 166 33.86 2.62 12.34
CA ALA A 166 34.79 1.95 11.45
C ALA A 166 34.84 0.46 11.77
N ASP A 167 35.10 -0.38 10.77
CA ASP A 167 35.48 -1.77 11.01
C ASP A 167 36.85 -1.87 11.71
N GLU A 168 37.26 -3.09 12.08
CA GLU A 168 38.56 -3.34 12.71
C GLU A 168 39.76 -2.86 11.90
N GLN A 169 39.57 -2.59 10.60
CA GLN A 169 40.60 -2.06 9.70
C GLN A 169 40.47 -0.54 9.47
N GLY A 170 39.57 0.15 10.19
CA GLY A 170 39.38 1.59 10.07
C GLY A 170 38.52 2.03 8.89
N ASN A 171 37.88 1.11 8.16
CA ASN A 171 37.06 1.44 7.00
C ASN A 171 35.59 1.67 7.40
N PRO A 172 34.87 2.58 6.71
CA PRO A 172 33.43 2.70 6.86
C PRO A 172 32.74 1.38 6.48
N PHE A 173 31.75 0.96 7.26
CA PHE A 173 30.96 -0.22 6.93
C PHE A 173 30.27 -0.07 5.57
N LYS A 174 30.69 -0.84 4.57
CA LYS A 174 30.07 -0.88 3.23
C LYS A 174 28.84 -1.79 3.23
N LEU A 175 27.82 -1.43 4.01
CA LEU A 175 26.61 -2.22 4.17
C LEU A 175 25.76 -2.27 2.90
N GLY A 176 25.87 -1.24 2.06
CA GLY A 176 25.13 -1.17 0.79
C GLY A 176 25.36 -2.37 -0.13
N SER A 177 26.56 -2.96 -0.14
CA SER A 177 26.87 -4.14 -0.98
C SER A 177 26.30 -5.46 -0.46
N LEU A 178 25.76 -5.48 0.76
CA LEU A 178 25.12 -6.66 1.31
C LEU A 178 23.71 -6.87 0.74
N PHE A 179 23.11 -5.81 0.18
CA PHE A 179 21.76 -5.82 -0.36
C PHE A 179 21.79 -5.72 -1.89
N GLU A 180 21.05 -6.57 -2.57
CA GLU A 180 20.97 -6.58 -4.04
C GLU A 180 19.52 -6.66 -4.49
N PHE A 181 19.04 -5.61 -5.15
CA PHE A 181 17.66 -5.52 -5.61
C PHE A 181 17.57 -6.00 -7.06
N SER A 182 16.69 -6.96 -7.32
CA SER A 182 16.45 -7.51 -8.65
C SER A 182 15.00 -7.26 -9.09
N PRO A 183 14.69 -6.08 -9.66
CA PRO A 183 13.32 -5.72 -10.04
C PRO A 183 12.65 -6.67 -11.03
N ASN A 184 13.46 -7.35 -11.87
CA ASN A 184 13.01 -8.26 -12.92
C ASN A 184 12.52 -9.61 -12.36
N THR A 185 13.12 -10.08 -11.27
CA THR A 185 12.76 -11.34 -10.59
C THR A 185 11.88 -11.10 -9.37
N LEU A 186 11.45 -9.85 -9.15
CA LEU A 186 10.67 -9.42 -8.00
C LEU A 186 11.35 -9.71 -6.65
N SER A 187 12.68 -9.78 -6.62
CA SER A 187 13.41 -10.32 -5.48
C SER A 187 14.48 -9.37 -4.95
N VAL A 188 14.85 -9.55 -3.69
CA VAL A 188 15.96 -8.87 -3.03
C VAL A 188 16.86 -9.89 -2.34
N THR A 189 18.17 -9.81 -2.57
CA THR A 189 19.14 -10.61 -1.84
C THR A 189 19.58 -9.82 -0.60
N ILE A 190 19.44 -10.45 0.56
CA ILE A 190 19.71 -9.86 1.87
C ILE A 190 20.70 -10.72 2.67
N PRO A 191 21.47 -10.10 3.59
CA PRO A 191 22.31 -10.85 4.52
C PRO A 191 21.46 -11.41 5.67
N LEU A 192 21.59 -12.69 5.98
CA LEU A 192 20.95 -13.35 7.12
C LEU A 192 21.95 -14.17 7.92
N ARG A 193 21.66 -14.39 9.20
CA ARG A 193 22.42 -15.31 10.04
C ARG A 193 22.11 -16.76 9.65
N GLY A 194 23.15 -17.49 9.29
CA GLY A 194 23.08 -18.91 8.98
C GLY A 194 23.00 -19.78 10.23
N PRO A 195 22.56 -21.04 10.10
CA PRO A 195 22.39 -21.96 11.23
C PRO A 195 23.70 -22.32 11.93
N LYS A 196 24.85 -22.04 11.30
CA LYS A 196 26.19 -22.28 11.86
C LYS A 196 26.80 -21.01 12.46
N GLY A 197 26.04 -19.91 12.55
CA GLY A 197 26.56 -18.61 12.97
C GLY A 197 27.44 -17.96 11.91
N ASP A 198 27.17 -18.22 10.64
CA ASP A 198 27.84 -17.60 9.49
C ASP A 198 26.93 -16.59 8.79
N LEU A 199 27.50 -15.58 8.15
CA LEU A 199 26.71 -14.63 7.34
C LEU A 199 26.41 -15.26 5.97
N ILE A 200 25.12 -15.51 5.70
CA ILE A 200 24.66 -16.08 4.44
C ILE A 200 23.88 -15.04 3.63
N ARG A 201 23.93 -15.15 2.30
CA ARG A 201 23.07 -14.37 1.41
C ARG A 201 21.83 -15.19 1.08
N ARG A 202 20.66 -14.57 1.17
CA ARG A 202 19.36 -15.18 0.85
C ARG A 202 18.57 -14.28 -0.08
N THR A 203 18.10 -14.85 -1.17
CA THR A 203 17.22 -14.15 -2.11
C THR A 203 15.79 -14.34 -1.70
N VAL A 204 15.11 -13.25 -1.34
CA VAL A 204 13.73 -13.25 -0.86
C VAL A 204 12.82 -12.65 -1.93
N SER A 205 11.70 -13.33 -2.20
CA SER A 205 10.69 -12.89 -3.19
C SER A 205 9.28 -13.01 -2.60
N PRO A 206 8.35 -12.13 -2.96
CA PRO A 206 6.95 -12.33 -2.62
C PRO A 206 6.38 -13.49 -3.46
N VAL A 207 5.63 -14.37 -2.83
CA VAL A 207 4.93 -15.49 -3.48
C VAL A 207 3.51 -15.60 -2.95
N ILE A 208 2.61 -16.23 -3.72
CA ILE A 208 1.25 -16.55 -3.26
C ILE A 208 1.28 -17.95 -2.65
N SER A 209 1.02 -18.03 -1.35
CA SER A 209 0.88 -19.28 -0.60
C SER A 209 -0.46 -19.30 0.12
N ASN A 210 -1.27 -20.35 -0.10
CA ASN A 210 -2.60 -20.50 0.50
C ASN A 210 -3.52 -19.27 0.35
N SER A 211 -3.53 -18.65 -0.84
CA SER A 211 -4.27 -17.41 -1.16
C SER A 211 -3.81 -16.14 -0.42
N ASN A 212 -2.70 -16.21 0.32
CA ASN A 212 -2.07 -15.07 0.96
C ASN A 212 -0.73 -14.75 0.30
N ILE A 213 -0.29 -13.50 0.42
CA ILE A 213 1.07 -13.10 0.05
C ILE A 213 1.98 -13.45 1.23
N VAL A 214 3.04 -14.21 0.96
CA VAL A 214 4.14 -14.49 1.89
C VAL A 214 5.46 -14.16 1.20
N TYR A 215 6.56 -14.12 1.95
CA TYR A 215 7.90 -13.91 1.39
C TYR A 215 8.70 -15.21 1.53
N GLU A 216 9.20 -15.72 0.41
CA GLU A 216 9.93 -16.98 0.35
C GLU A 216 11.40 -16.72 -0.01
N ALA A 217 12.30 -17.35 0.74
CA ALA A 217 13.72 -17.35 0.45
C ALA A 217 14.10 -18.47 -0.54
N ASP A 218 15.24 -18.32 -1.20
CA ASP A 218 15.79 -19.31 -2.15
C ASP A 218 16.09 -20.70 -1.55
N ASP A 219 16.15 -20.83 -0.23
CA ASP A 219 16.26 -22.12 0.47
C ASP A 219 14.91 -22.74 0.85
N GLY A 220 13.79 -22.12 0.48
CA GLY A 220 12.43 -22.55 0.75
C GLY A 220 11.88 -22.13 2.12
N SER A 221 12.66 -21.40 2.93
CA SER A 221 12.12 -20.80 4.15
C SER A 221 11.10 -19.70 3.82
N GLN A 222 10.06 -19.57 4.64
CA GLN A 222 8.96 -18.63 4.43
C GLN A 222 8.81 -17.68 5.62
N PHE A 223 8.62 -16.41 5.30
CA PHE A 223 8.25 -15.34 6.22
C PHE A 223 6.78 -14.98 5.98
N ALA A 224 5.97 -15.00 7.05
CA ALA A 224 4.53 -14.76 6.93
C ALA A 224 4.20 -13.30 6.58
N SER A 225 5.10 -12.38 6.90
CA SER A 225 4.95 -10.94 6.68
C SER A 225 6.28 -10.24 6.41
N ILE A 226 6.19 -8.98 5.96
CA ILE A 226 7.38 -8.14 5.78
C ILE A 226 8.05 -7.82 7.13
N ILE A 227 7.28 -7.83 8.22
CA ILE A 227 7.79 -7.61 9.58
C ILE A 227 8.71 -8.76 9.98
N ASP A 228 8.37 -10.00 9.63
CA ASP A 228 9.23 -11.16 9.92
C ASP A 228 10.56 -11.06 9.18
N VAL A 229 10.55 -10.61 7.92
CA VAL A 229 11.79 -10.35 7.15
C VAL A 229 12.65 -9.27 7.83
N LEU A 230 12.03 -8.18 8.28
CA LEU A 230 12.73 -7.08 8.97
C LEU A 230 13.25 -7.50 10.35
N GLN A 231 12.52 -8.35 11.07
CA GLN A 231 12.95 -8.88 12.36
C GLN A 231 14.19 -9.74 12.20
N GLU A 232 14.20 -10.66 11.25
CA GLU A 232 15.35 -11.52 10.96
C GLU A 232 16.58 -10.73 10.51
N LEU A 233 16.38 -9.64 9.76
CA LEU A 233 17.44 -8.69 9.46
C LEU A 233 17.95 -7.97 10.71
N SER A 234 17.05 -7.50 11.57
CA SER A 234 17.41 -6.86 12.83
C SER A 234 18.26 -7.80 13.69
N ASP A 235 17.80 -9.04 13.90
CA ASP A 235 18.50 -10.05 14.70
C ASP A 235 19.86 -10.42 14.09
N THR A 236 19.94 -10.49 12.77
CA THR A 236 21.20 -10.70 12.05
C THR A 236 22.19 -9.57 12.32
N PHE A 237 21.77 -8.31 12.23
CA PHE A 237 22.67 -7.18 12.44
C PHE A 237 22.99 -6.95 13.92
N GLU A 238 22.09 -7.25 14.85
CA GLU A 238 22.40 -7.29 16.28
C GLU A 238 23.51 -8.30 16.55
N TRP A 239 23.41 -9.51 15.99
CA TRP A 239 24.47 -10.52 16.10
C TRP A 239 25.80 -10.03 15.53
N ILE A 240 25.83 -9.53 14.28
CA ILE A 240 27.06 -9.01 13.63
C ILE A 240 27.71 -7.90 14.46
N LEU A 241 26.92 -7.00 15.03
CA LEU A 241 27.43 -5.87 15.81
C LEU A 241 27.83 -6.30 17.23
N SER A 242 27.21 -7.33 17.80
CA SER A 242 27.57 -7.88 19.10
C SER A 242 28.90 -8.64 19.09
N GLU A 243 29.23 -9.35 18.00
CA GLU A 243 30.52 -10.06 17.87
C GLU A 243 31.72 -9.12 17.70
N LYS A 244 31.45 -7.83 17.40
CA LYS A 244 32.47 -6.80 17.22
C LYS A 244 32.74 -5.96 18.48
N ASN A 245 32.01 -6.19 19.57
CA ASN A 245 32.24 -5.59 20.89
C ASN A 245 32.84 -6.60 21.86
#